data_AF-A0A2E0N2A6-F1
#
_entry.id   AF-A0A2E0N2A6-F1
#
_cell.length_a   1.000
_cell.length_b   1.000
_cell.length_c   1.000
_cell.angle_alpha   90.00
_cell.angle_beta   90.00
_cell.angle_gamma   90.00
#
_symmetry.space_group_name_H-M   'P 1'
#
loop_
_entity.id
_entity.type
_entity.pdbx_description
1 polymer ?
#
loop_
_entity_poly.entity_id
_entity_poly.type
_entity_poly.pdbx_seq_one_letter_code
_entity_poly.pdbx_strand_id
1 'polypeptide(L)'
;MNSISRAVYKPVLTLVALLFLLGGCIQQASQQEEFRLPISINEAMASLINHSADPIWVAAWKNSRSDEDWRELEHLARQLQVGGALITIPGTGPVDTMWTGRTEWVEYAEELSAAAGRAVNAARSKDVELIARAGELS
;
A
#
# COMPACT_ATOMS: atom_id res chain seq x y z
N MET A 1 11.01 72.81 -19.17
CA MET A 1 10.45 71.44 -19.26
C MET A 1 11.48 70.43 -18.75
N ASN A 2 11.06 69.36 -18.06
CA ASN A 2 11.83 68.14 -17.66
C ASN A 2 12.13 67.89 -16.16
N SER A 3 11.55 68.63 -15.20
CA SER A 3 11.74 68.29 -13.77
C SER A 3 10.64 67.42 -13.16
N ILE A 4 9.47 67.31 -13.79
CA ILE A 4 8.28 66.65 -13.20
C ILE A 4 8.35 65.12 -13.35
N SER A 5 9.01 64.61 -14.39
CA SER A 5 9.00 63.19 -14.71
C SER A 5 9.76 62.34 -13.67
N ARG A 6 10.88 62.81 -13.12
CA ARG A 6 11.74 62.02 -12.21
C ARG A 6 11.12 61.71 -10.83
N ALA A 7 10.19 62.53 -10.35
CA ALA A 7 9.60 62.38 -9.01
C ALA A 7 8.52 61.29 -8.95
N VAL A 8 7.86 61.00 -10.08
CA VAL A 8 6.77 60.02 -10.17
C VAL A 8 7.29 58.61 -10.42
N TYR A 9 8.45 58.46 -11.08
CA TYR A 9 9.01 57.13 -11.37
C TYR A 9 9.48 56.37 -10.13
N LYS A 10 10.00 57.06 -9.10
CA LYS A 10 10.47 56.40 -7.87
C LYS A 10 9.37 55.60 -7.14
N PRO A 11 8.20 56.19 -6.80
CA PRO A 11 7.14 55.46 -6.11
C PRO A 11 6.49 54.39 -6.99
N VAL A 12 6.40 54.61 -8.30
CA VAL A 12 5.86 53.62 -9.25
C VAL A 12 6.77 52.39 -9.36
N LEU A 13 8.10 52.59 -9.40
CA LEU A 13 9.06 51.48 -9.43
C LEU A 13 9.07 50.67 -8.12
N THR A 14 8.83 51.32 -6.98
CA THR A 14 8.75 50.63 -5.67
C THR A 14 7.47 49.82 -5.53
N LEU A 15 6.34 50.31 -6.07
CA LEU A 15 5.06 49.60 -6.03
C LEU A 15 5.09 48.32 -6.88
N VAL A 16 5.72 48.37 -8.06
CA VAL A 16 5.87 47.19 -8.96
C VAL A 16 6.78 46.13 -8.33
N ALA A 17 7.87 46.53 -7.67
CA ALA A 17 8.75 45.59 -6.97
C ALA A 17 8.07 44.90 -5.78
N LEU A 18 7.17 45.61 -5.08
CA LEU A 18 6.40 45.05 -3.96
C LEU A 18 5.32 44.05 -4.41
N LEU A 19 4.73 44.26 -5.60
CA LEU A 19 3.76 43.34 -6.21
C LEU A 19 4.41 42.03 -6.70
N PHE A 20 5.68 42.07 -7.14
CA PHE A 20 6.42 40.86 -7.53
C PHE A 20 6.85 40.00 -6.33
N LEU A 21 7.04 40.59 -5.14
CA LEU A 21 7.41 39.85 -3.93
C LEU A 21 6.24 39.05 -3.32
N LEU A 22 4.98 39.39 -3.64
CA LEU A 22 3.79 38.67 -3.19
C LEU A 22 3.34 37.55 -4.15
N GLY A 23 3.85 37.51 -5.37
CA GLY A 23 3.50 36.50 -6.39
C GLY A 23 4.36 35.22 -6.36
N GLY A 24 5.41 35.18 -5.52
CA GLY A 24 6.43 34.13 -5.54
C GLY A 24 6.04 32.79 -4.89
N CYS A 25 4.89 32.70 -4.21
CA CYS A 25 4.40 31.46 -3.62
C CYS A 25 3.31 30.80 -4.47
N ILE A 26 3.48 30.76 -5.79
CA ILE A 26 2.82 29.71 -6.57
C ILE A 26 3.65 28.45 -6.35
N GLN A 27 3.39 27.80 -5.21
CA GLN A 27 3.86 26.46 -4.92
C GLN A 27 3.33 25.60 -6.06
N GLN A 28 4.19 25.23 -7.02
CA GLN A 28 3.88 24.14 -7.93
C GLN A 28 3.68 22.92 -7.03
N ALA A 29 2.42 22.62 -6.71
CA ALA A 29 2.05 21.34 -6.16
C ALA A 29 2.46 20.33 -7.23
N SER A 30 3.64 19.74 -7.07
CA SER A 30 4.00 18.54 -7.79
C SER A 30 2.89 17.55 -7.46
N GLN A 31 2.04 17.25 -8.44
CA GLN A 31 1.20 16.06 -8.38
C GLN A 31 2.18 14.89 -8.32
N GLN A 32 2.59 14.51 -7.10
CA GLN A 32 3.19 13.21 -6.87
C GLN A 32 2.11 12.22 -7.25
N GLU A 33 2.30 11.60 -8.40
CA GLU A 33 1.44 10.52 -8.86
C GLU A 33 1.49 9.44 -7.78
N GLU A 34 0.39 9.32 -7.04
CA GLU A 34 0.27 8.37 -5.95
C GLU A 34 0.45 6.97 -6.52
N PHE A 35 1.38 6.20 -5.97
CA PHE A 35 1.63 4.84 -6.42
C PHE A 35 0.35 4.01 -6.24
N ARG A 36 -0.10 3.36 -7.32
CA ARG A 36 -1.32 2.55 -7.35
C ARG A 36 -1.06 1.19 -7.94
N LEU A 37 -1.82 0.21 -7.47
CA LEU A 37 -1.85 -1.11 -8.12
C LEU A 37 -2.53 -1.01 -9.49
N PRO A 38 -2.09 -1.81 -10.48
CA PRO A 38 -2.70 -1.83 -11.81
C PRO A 38 -4.05 -2.56 -11.87
N ILE A 39 -4.52 -3.09 -10.73
CA ILE A 39 -5.81 -3.79 -10.55
C ILE A 39 -6.48 -3.28 -9.28
N SER A 40 -7.76 -3.55 -9.11
CA SER A 40 -8.48 -3.19 -7.88
C SER A 40 -8.05 -4.06 -6.69
N ILE A 41 -8.25 -3.55 -5.46
CA ILE A 41 -8.08 -4.35 -4.25
C ILE A 41 -8.94 -5.62 -4.30
N ASN A 42 -10.16 -5.53 -4.83
CA ASN A 42 -11.03 -6.69 -4.97
C ASN A 42 -10.44 -7.77 -5.90
N GLU A 43 -9.84 -7.36 -7.03
CA GLU A 43 -9.13 -8.29 -7.92
C GLU A 43 -7.87 -8.86 -7.29
N ALA A 44 -7.10 -8.05 -6.54
CA ALA A 44 -5.94 -8.52 -5.78
C ALA A 44 -6.35 -9.53 -4.70
N MET A 45 -7.43 -9.27 -3.96
CA MET A 45 -7.98 -10.21 -2.98
C MET A 45 -8.42 -11.51 -3.65
N ALA A 46 -9.17 -11.43 -4.76
CA ALA A 46 -9.65 -12.63 -5.45
C ALA A 46 -8.50 -13.49 -6.01
N SER A 47 -7.46 -12.86 -6.56
CA SER A 47 -6.35 -13.55 -7.23
C SER A 47 -5.28 -14.09 -6.28
N LEU A 48 -4.94 -13.34 -5.21
CA LEU A 48 -3.84 -13.69 -4.32
C LEU A 48 -4.31 -14.19 -2.96
N ILE A 49 -5.33 -13.57 -2.37
CA ILE A 49 -5.75 -13.85 -0.99
C ILE A 49 -6.75 -14.99 -0.97
N ASN A 50 -7.90 -14.87 -1.62
CA ASN A 50 -8.93 -15.91 -1.60
C ASN A 50 -8.42 -17.23 -2.17
N HIS A 51 -7.67 -17.17 -3.28
CA HIS A 51 -7.07 -18.35 -3.89
C HIS A 51 -6.07 -19.07 -2.97
N SER A 52 -5.34 -18.34 -2.12
CA SER A 52 -4.35 -18.91 -1.21
C SER A 52 -4.91 -19.24 0.19
N ALA A 53 -5.93 -18.52 0.64
CA ALA A 53 -6.58 -18.71 1.92
C ALA A 53 -7.50 -19.94 1.91
N ASP A 54 -8.24 -20.18 0.82
CA ASP A 54 -9.15 -21.33 0.72
C ASP A 54 -8.41 -22.68 0.97
N PRO A 55 -7.21 -22.94 0.42
CA PRO A 55 -6.46 -24.15 0.73
C PRO A 55 -5.80 -24.14 2.12
N ILE A 56 -5.27 -23.01 2.60
CA ILE A 56 -4.62 -22.93 3.92
C ILE A 56 -5.62 -23.25 5.05
N TRP A 57 -6.87 -22.81 4.91
CA TRP A 57 -7.89 -22.91 5.95
C TRP A 57 -8.80 -24.14 5.83
N VAL A 58 -9.14 -24.59 4.62
CA VAL A 58 -9.99 -25.79 4.41
C VAL A 58 -9.19 -27.08 4.64
N ALA A 59 -7.86 -27.03 4.47
CA ALA A 59 -6.96 -28.13 4.77
C ALA A 59 -6.08 -27.83 5.98
N ALA A 60 -6.69 -27.47 7.11
CA ALA A 60 -6.03 -27.55 8.41
C ALA A 60 -5.54 -29.00 8.67
N TRP A 61 -4.39 -29.32 8.09
CA TRP A 61 -3.29 -30.06 8.69
C TRP A 61 -3.44 -31.57 8.86
N LYS A 62 -4.52 -32.18 8.36
CA LYS A 62 -4.77 -33.59 8.67
C LYS A 62 -3.86 -34.63 8.01
N ASN A 63 -3.03 -34.35 7.00
CA ASN A 63 -2.17 -35.37 6.36
C ASN A 63 -1.13 -34.85 5.32
N SER A 64 -0.56 -33.65 5.42
CA SER A 64 0.54 -33.26 4.50
C SER A 64 1.79 -34.11 4.79
N ARG A 65 2.07 -35.12 3.96
CA ARG A 65 3.16 -36.09 4.18
C ARG A 65 4.25 -36.01 3.12
N SER A 66 3.99 -35.38 1.99
CA SER A 66 4.95 -35.30 0.90
C SER A 66 5.72 -33.98 0.92
N ASP A 67 6.94 -34.00 0.41
CA ASP A 67 7.73 -32.79 0.20
C ASP A 67 7.08 -31.82 -0.79
N GLU A 68 6.21 -32.32 -1.67
CA GLU A 68 5.45 -31.51 -2.62
C GLU A 68 4.36 -30.71 -1.92
N ASP A 69 3.64 -31.33 -0.98
CA ASP A 69 2.62 -30.66 -0.17
C ASP A 69 3.23 -29.48 0.60
N TRP A 70 4.42 -29.68 1.17
CA TRP A 70 5.14 -28.62 1.90
C TRP A 70 5.59 -27.47 1.01
N ARG A 71 6.04 -27.76 -0.22
CA ARG A 71 6.41 -26.71 -1.19
C ARG A 71 5.20 -25.92 -1.67
N GLU A 72 4.09 -26.60 -1.92
CA GLU A 72 2.85 -25.95 -2.34
C GLU A 72 2.32 -25.04 -1.24
N LEU A 73 2.34 -25.50 -0.01
CA LEU A 73 1.99 -24.67 1.13
C LEU A 73 2.90 -23.44 1.27
N GLU A 74 4.21 -23.60 1.14
CA GLU A 74 5.14 -22.47 1.15
C GLU A 74 4.81 -21.47 0.03
N HIS A 75 4.40 -21.96 -1.13
CA HIS A 75 3.99 -21.14 -2.27
C HIS A 75 2.72 -20.36 -1.97
N LEU A 76 1.67 -21.01 -1.45
CA LEU A 76 0.40 -20.37 -1.09
C LEU A 76 0.57 -19.37 0.06
N ALA A 77 1.32 -19.73 1.10
CA ALA A 77 1.60 -18.82 2.21
C ALA A 77 2.36 -17.56 1.74
N ARG A 78 3.28 -17.69 0.77
CA ARG A 78 3.96 -16.55 0.17
C ARG A 78 3.01 -15.68 -0.64
N GLN A 79 2.09 -16.28 -1.40
CA GLN A 79 1.07 -15.52 -2.14
C GLN A 79 0.19 -14.72 -1.17
N LEU A 80 -0.23 -15.31 -0.06
CA LEU A 80 -1.00 -14.63 0.99
C LEU A 80 -0.19 -13.49 1.62
N GLN A 81 1.10 -13.72 1.92
CA GLN A 81 1.99 -12.71 2.48
C GLN A 81 2.11 -11.49 1.56
N VAL A 82 2.35 -11.72 0.27
CA VAL A 82 2.44 -10.66 -0.73
C VAL A 82 1.07 -9.99 -0.93
N GLY A 83 0.00 -10.77 -0.99
CA GLY A 83 -1.38 -10.27 -1.12
C GLY A 83 -1.76 -9.32 0.01
N GLY A 84 -1.49 -9.69 1.26
CA GLY A 84 -1.72 -8.83 2.44
C GLY A 84 -0.95 -7.51 2.35
N ALA A 85 0.31 -7.55 1.94
CA ALA A 85 1.10 -6.33 1.77
C ALA A 85 0.56 -5.44 0.63
N LEU A 86 0.14 -6.03 -0.49
CA LEU A 86 -0.36 -5.29 -1.65
C LEU A 86 -1.68 -4.57 -1.35
N ILE A 87 -2.60 -5.16 -0.59
CA ILE A 87 -3.91 -4.54 -0.30
C ILE A 87 -3.84 -3.31 0.63
N THR A 88 -2.64 -2.95 1.11
CA THR A 88 -2.37 -1.65 1.76
C THR A 88 -2.27 -0.51 0.75
N ILE A 89 -2.08 -0.82 -0.53
CA ILE A 89 -1.86 0.12 -1.62
C ILE A 89 -3.16 0.25 -2.43
N PRO A 90 -3.66 1.47 -2.69
CA PRO A 90 -4.89 1.64 -3.44
C PRO A 90 -4.71 1.16 -4.88
N GLY A 91 -5.75 0.50 -5.40
CA GLY A 91 -5.82 0.05 -6.78
C GLY A 91 -6.66 0.95 -7.68
N THR A 92 -7.24 0.32 -8.70
CA THR A 92 -8.12 0.95 -9.69
C THR A 92 -9.61 0.91 -9.29
N GLY A 93 -9.96 0.27 -8.17
CA GLY A 93 -11.33 0.14 -7.71
C GLY A 93 -11.91 1.47 -7.21
N PRO A 94 -13.22 1.71 -7.37
CA PRO A 94 -13.87 2.98 -7.05
C PRO A 94 -13.82 3.34 -5.56
N VAL A 95 -13.57 2.35 -4.70
CA VAL A 95 -13.53 2.49 -3.24
C VAL A 95 -12.16 2.18 -2.64
N ASP A 96 -11.14 1.88 -3.47
CA ASP A 96 -9.85 1.39 -2.98
C ASP A 96 -9.13 2.44 -2.13
N THR A 97 -9.10 3.69 -2.59
CA THR A 97 -8.55 4.82 -1.81
C THR A 97 -9.29 5.00 -0.47
N MET A 98 -10.60 4.71 -0.41
CA MET A 98 -11.37 4.81 0.82
C MET A 98 -11.02 3.69 1.81
N TRP A 99 -10.74 2.49 1.32
CA TRP A 99 -10.27 1.39 2.16
C TRP A 99 -8.86 1.63 2.68
N THR A 100 -7.92 1.97 1.81
CA THR A 100 -6.51 2.21 2.23
C THR A 100 -6.33 3.47 3.05
N GLY A 101 -7.30 4.39 3.03
CA GLY A 101 -7.34 5.54 3.93
C GLY A 101 -7.78 5.20 5.37
N ARG A 102 -8.23 3.96 5.64
CA ARG A 102 -8.63 3.51 6.99
C ARG A 102 -7.44 2.82 7.65
N THR A 103 -7.03 3.33 8.81
CA THR A 103 -5.94 2.74 9.60
C THR A 103 -6.22 1.27 9.94
N GLU A 104 -7.46 0.95 10.29
CA GLU A 104 -7.85 -0.40 10.67
C GLU A 104 -7.73 -1.40 9.51
N TRP A 105 -7.96 -0.95 8.27
CA TRP A 105 -7.77 -1.78 7.08
C TRP A 105 -6.29 -2.07 6.83
N VAL A 106 -5.44 -1.05 6.96
CA VAL A 106 -4.00 -1.18 6.77
C VAL A 106 -3.40 -2.09 7.84
N GLU A 107 -3.76 -1.89 9.11
CA GLU A 107 -3.33 -2.74 10.23
C GLU A 107 -3.73 -4.20 9.99
N TYR A 108 -4.99 -4.46 9.64
CA TYR A 108 -5.46 -5.81 9.31
C TYR A 108 -4.67 -6.45 8.15
N ALA A 109 -4.41 -5.69 7.08
CA ALA A 109 -3.67 -6.16 5.93
C ALA A 109 -2.21 -6.50 6.26
N GLU A 110 -1.58 -5.70 7.11
CA GLU A 110 -0.23 -5.94 7.63
C GLU A 110 -0.18 -7.16 8.55
N GLU A 111 -1.15 -7.32 9.44
CA GLU A 111 -1.28 -8.50 10.31
C GLU A 111 -1.47 -9.78 9.49
N LEU A 112 -2.31 -9.73 8.45
CA LEU A 112 -2.50 -10.84 7.51
C LEU A 112 -1.17 -11.20 6.81
N SER A 113 -0.43 -10.20 6.34
CA SER A 113 0.87 -10.41 5.72
C SER A 113 1.87 -11.04 6.70
N ALA A 114 1.90 -10.55 7.95
CA ALA A 114 2.78 -11.05 8.99
C ALA A 114 2.44 -12.50 9.38
N ALA A 115 1.15 -12.83 9.52
CA ALA A 115 0.65 -14.18 9.78
C ALA A 115 1.06 -15.14 8.67
N ALA A 116 0.87 -14.74 7.41
CA ALA A 116 1.31 -15.52 6.26
C ALA A 116 2.84 -15.70 6.21
N GLY A 117 3.61 -14.68 6.62
CA GLY A 117 5.07 -14.79 6.78
C GLY A 117 5.48 -15.84 7.84
N ARG A 118 4.73 -15.95 8.95
CA ARG A 118 4.91 -17.05 9.92
C ARG A 118 4.62 -18.40 9.27
N ALA A 119 3.57 -18.49 8.46
CA ALA A 119 3.22 -19.72 7.76
C ALA A 119 4.29 -20.13 6.72
N VAL A 120 4.90 -19.19 6.00
CA VAL A 120 6.03 -19.47 5.10
C VAL A 120 7.19 -20.14 5.84
N ASN A 121 7.55 -19.61 7.01
CA ASN A 121 8.66 -20.16 7.81
C ASN A 121 8.32 -21.56 8.34
N ALA A 122 7.09 -21.76 8.80
CA ALA A 122 6.63 -23.05 9.31
C ALA A 122 6.53 -24.12 8.21
N ALA A 123 6.17 -23.74 6.98
CA ALA A 123 6.16 -24.65 5.83
C ALA A 123 7.59 -25.12 5.47
N ARG A 124 8.56 -24.19 5.52
CA ARG A 124 9.99 -24.50 5.29
C ARG A 124 10.56 -25.47 6.33
N SER A 125 10.17 -25.29 7.60
CA SER A 125 10.60 -26.18 8.69
C SER A 125 9.77 -27.46 8.79
N LYS A 126 8.73 -27.61 7.96
CA LYS A 126 7.76 -28.72 7.99
C LYS A 126 7.11 -28.90 9.37
N ASP A 127 6.83 -27.78 10.04
CA ASP A 127 6.31 -27.73 11.40
C ASP A 127 4.80 -27.50 11.40
N VAL A 128 4.06 -28.59 11.64
CA VAL A 128 2.60 -28.60 11.67
C VAL A 128 2.04 -27.74 12.80
N GLU A 129 2.72 -27.69 13.95
CA GLU A 129 2.24 -26.93 15.11
C GLU A 129 2.42 -25.42 14.88
N LEU A 130 3.54 -25.03 14.27
CA LEU A 130 3.76 -23.63 13.92
C LEU A 130 2.78 -23.13 12.86
N ILE A 131 2.32 -23.97 11.92
CA ILE A 131 1.28 -23.50 10.98
C ILE A 131 -0.05 -23.31 11.70
N ALA A 132 -0.46 -24.24 12.56
CA ALA A 132 -1.72 -24.12 13.28
C ALA A 132 -1.82 -22.77 14.02
N ARG A 133 -0.71 -22.33 14.62
CA ARG A 133 -0.59 -21.02 15.28
C ARG A 133 -0.47 -19.84 14.32
N ALA A 134 0.08 -20.05 13.12
CA ALA A 134 0.21 -18.98 12.13
C ALA A 134 -1.15 -18.45 11.64
N GLY A 135 -2.19 -19.29 11.69
CA GLY A 135 -3.56 -18.89 11.38
C GLY A 135 -4.23 -18.03 12.47
N GLU A 136 -3.76 -18.09 13.71
CA GLU A 136 -4.30 -17.27 14.79
C GLU A 136 -3.90 -15.80 14.53
N LEU A 137 -4.87 -15.00 14.08
CA LEU A 137 -4.77 -13.54 14.09
C LEU A 137 -4.82 -13.09 15.55
N SER A 138 -3.83 -12.28 15.95
CA SER A 138 -3.60 -11.85 17.33
C SER A 138 -4.52 -10.73 17.78
#